data_AF-A0A177KAA8-F1
#
_entry.id   AF-A0A177KAA8-F1
#
_cell.length_a   1.000
_cell.length_b   1.000
_cell.length_c   1.000
_cell.angle_alpha   90.00
_cell.angle_beta   90.00
_cell.angle_gamma   90.00
#
_symmetry.space_group_name_H-M   'P 1'
#
loop_
_entity.id
_entity.type
_entity.pdbx_description
1 polymer ?
#
loop_
_entity_poly.entity_id
_entity_poly.type
_entity_poly.pdbx_seq_one_letter_code
_entity_poly.pdbx_strand_id
1 'polypeptide(L)'
;MSDVLAPSPYLWGAPVGARLAALDDGIALLRQADDRVLELLADVRRIAHLVDWRAEAADAFREAVAAWEGELARLSTSIEGAIDQAYGDRNWVEATG
;
A
#
# COMPACT_ATOMS: atom_id res chain seq x y z
N MET A 1 -14.18 24.50 11.69
CA MET A 1 -14.88 23.78 10.61
C MET A 1 -14.00 22.61 10.27
N SER A 2 -14.49 21.39 10.45
CA SER A 2 -13.74 20.18 10.11
C SER A 2 -13.67 20.10 8.59
N ASP A 3 -12.46 20.09 8.02
CA ASP A 3 -12.25 19.79 6.61
C ASP A 3 -12.64 18.33 6.40
N VAL A 4 -13.93 18.11 6.20
CA VAL A 4 -14.48 16.86 5.70
C VAL A 4 -13.93 16.75 4.29
N LEU A 5 -12.85 15.99 4.13
CA LEU A 5 -12.38 15.52 2.84
C LEU A 5 -13.58 14.85 2.16
N ALA A 6 -14.18 15.55 1.21
CA ALA A 6 -15.27 15.00 0.42
C ALA A 6 -14.75 13.71 -0.25
N PRO A 7 -15.53 12.63 -0.30
CA PRO A 7 -15.08 11.39 -0.91
C PRO A 7 -14.65 11.61 -2.35
N SER A 8 -13.74 10.75 -2.79
CA SER A 8 -13.19 10.76 -4.15
C SER A 8 -14.26 11.08 -5.23
N PRO A 9 -14.02 12.05 -6.13
CA PRO A 9 -15.01 12.57 -7.10
C PRO A 9 -15.67 11.50 -8.00
N TYR A 10 -15.02 10.35 -8.16
CA TYR A 10 -15.43 9.27 -9.06
C TYR A 10 -16.69 8.52 -8.63
N LEU A 11 -17.20 8.76 -7.43
CA LEU A 11 -18.41 8.11 -6.91
C LEU A 11 -19.65 9.01 -6.94
N TRP A 12 -19.53 10.28 -7.33
CA TRP A 12 -20.66 11.20 -7.35
C TRP A 12 -21.74 10.75 -8.35
N GLY A 13 -22.97 10.57 -7.87
CA GLY A 13 -24.15 10.16 -8.66
C GLY A 13 -24.47 8.66 -8.66
N ALA A 14 -23.60 7.80 -8.13
CA ALA A 14 -23.88 6.37 -7.98
C ALA A 14 -24.74 6.07 -6.74
N PRO A 15 -25.63 5.05 -6.77
CA PRO A 15 -26.35 4.58 -5.59
C PRO A 15 -25.38 4.24 -4.45
N VAL A 16 -25.78 4.51 -3.20
CA VAL A 16 -24.94 4.28 -2.00
C VAL A 16 -24.36 2.87 -1.96
N GLY A 17 -25.18 1.84 -2.25
CA GLY A 17 -24.70 0.46 -2.30
C GLY A 17 -23.60 0.20 -3.33
N ALA A 18 -23.66 0.83 -4.51
CA ALA A 18 -22.64 0.70 -5.54
C ALA A 18 -21.33 1.41 -5.13
N ARG A 19 -21.43 2.53 -4.42
CA ARG A 19 -20.26 3.23 -3.88
C ARG A 19 -19.56 2.43 -2.79
N LEU A 20 -20.32 1.85 -1.87
CA LEU A 20 -19.77 0.99 -0.81
C LEU A 20 -19.09 -0.25 -1.40
N ALA A 21 -19.73 -0.91 -2.38
CA ALA A 21 -19.13 -2.06 -3.06
C ALA A 21 -17.80 -1.71 -3.74
N ALA A 22 -17.73 -0.57 -4.44
CA ALA A 22 -16.49 -0.11 -5.08
C ALA A 22 -15.37 0.19 -4.07
N LEU A 23 -15.71 0.74 -2.91
CA LEU A 23 -14.75 0.99 -1.83
C LEU A 23 -14.26 -0.33 -1.21
N ASP A 24 -15.17 -1.29 -0.98
CA ASP A 24 -14.82 -2.62 -0.46
C ASP A 24 -13.88 -3.37 -1.43
N ASP A 25 -14.17 -3.34 -2.73
CA ASP A 25 -13.32 -3.90 -3.78
C ASP A 25 -11.94 -3.21 -3.82
N GLY A 26 -11.92 -1.87 -3.74
CA GLY A 26 -10.69 -1.08 -3.70
C GLY A 26 -9.81 -1.42 -2.49
N ILE A 27 -10.41 -1.54 -1.30
CA ILE A 27 -9.72 -1.95 -0.07
C ILE A 27 -9.13 -3.35 -0.22
N ALA A 28 -9.88 -4.30 -0.81
CA ALA A 28 -9.39 -5.65 -1.03
C ALA A 28 -8.17 -5.67 -1.96
N LEU A 29 -8.20 -4.88 -3.04
CA LEU A 29 -7.06 -4.73 -3.96
C LEU A 29 -5.84 -4.11 -3.28
N LEU A 30 -6.04 -3.07 -2.46
CA LEU A 30 -4.95 -2.44 -1.72
C LEU A 30 -4.29 -3.40 -0.72
N ARG A 31 -5.09 -4.21 -0.01
CA ARG A 31 -4.56 -5.25 0.89
C ARG A 31 -3.75 -6.31 0.14
N GLN A 32 -4.25 -6.78 -0.99
CA GLN A 32 -3.51 -7.72 -1.83
C GLN A 32 -2.17 -7.12 -2.32
N ALA A 33 -2.17 -5.83 -2.65
CA ALA A 33 -0.95 -5.13 -3.03
C ALA A 33 0.04 -5.03 -1.85
N ASP A 34 -0.41 -4.71 -0.65
CA ASP A 34 0.44 -4.64 0.55
C ASP A 34 1.06 -6.00 0.89
N ASP A 35 0.26 -7.08 0.91
CA ASP A 35 0.75 -8.45 1.10
C ASP A 35 1.86 -8.79 0.10
N ARG A 36 1.69 -8.40 -1.17
CA ARG A 36 2.67 -8.66 -2.22
C ARG A 36 3.96 -7.85 -2.04
N VAL A 37 3.89 -6.63 -1.52
CA VAL A 37 5.07 -5.82 -1.18
C VAL A 37 5.85 -6.47 -0.03
N LEU A 38 5.17 -6.96 0.99
CA LEU A 38 5.79 -7.65 2.12
C LEU A 38 6.47 -8.96 1.70
N GLU A 39 5.85 -9.73 0.81
CA GLU A 39 6.47 -10.91 0.19
C GLU A 39 7.76 -10.55 -0.57
N LEU A 40 7.71 -9.50 -1.39
CA LEU A 40 8.87 -9.05 -2.16
C LEU A 40 10.01 -8.57 -1.25
N LEU A 41 9.69 -7.88 -0.15
CA LEU A 41 10.67 -7.47 0.85
C LEU A 41 11.32 -8.69 1.52
N ALA A 42 10.53 -9.72 1.84
CA ALA A 42 11.04 -10.97 2.40
C ALA A 42 11.95 -11.71 1.40
N ASP A 43 11.62 -11.69 0.11
CA ASP A 43 12.44 -12.28 -0.95
C ASP A 43 13.78 -11.54 -1.12
N VAL A 44 13.77 -10.20 -1.12
CA VAL A 44 15.00 -9.38 -1.17
C VAL A 44 15.93 -9.71 0.00
N ARG A 45 15.38 -9.80 1.23
CA ARG A 45 16.14 -10.20 2.42
C ARG A 45 16.70 -11.61 2.31
N ARG A 46 15.92 -12.55 1.76
CA ARG A 46 16.36 -13.94 1.56
C ARG A 46 17.56 -14.00 0.61
N ILE A 47 17.52 -13.26 -0.50
CA ILE A 47 18.64 -13.21 -1.46
C ILE A 47 19.87 -12.57 -0.81
N ALA A 48 19.69 -11.49 -0.06
CA ALA A 48 20.76 -10.83 0.67
C ALA A 48 21.52 -11.80 1.62
N HIS A 49 20.82 -12.72 2.26
CA HIS A 49 21.45 -13.74 3.12
C HIS A 49 22.30 -14.77 2.36
N LEU A 50 22.14 -14.90 1.04
CA LEU A 50 22.92 -15.85 0.22
C LEU A 50 24.24 -15.26 -0.29
N VAL A 51 24.44 -13.94 -0.16
CA VAL A 51 25.63 -13.27 -0.69
C VAL A 51 26.80 -13.36 0.28
N ASP A 52 27.96 -13.75 -0.23
CA ASP A 52 29.21 -13.60 0.51
C ASP A 52 29.63 -12.13 0.52
N TRP A 53 29.28 -11.46 1.61
CA TRP A 53 29.52 -10.03 1.81
C TRP A 53 30.99 -9.63 1.93
N ARG A 54 31.93 -10.58 1.93
CA ARG A 54 33.38 -10.32 1.97
C ARG A 54 34.00 -10.05 0.60
N ALA A 55 33.27 -10.29 -0.50
CA ALA A 55 33.75 -9.99 -1.84
C ALA A 55 33.61 -8.49 -2.16
N GLU A 56 34.59 -7.88 -2.85
CA GLU A 56 34.52 -6.47 -3.29
C GLU A 56 33.31 -6.17 -4.18
N ALA A 57 32.82 -7.17 -4.94
CA ALA A 57 31.59 -7.04 -5.74
C ALA A 57 30.31 -6.96 -4.89
N ALA A 58 30.38 -7.25 -3.59
CA ALA A 58 29.22 -7.29 -2.70
C ALA A 58 28.77 -5.90 -2.25
N ASP A 59 29.60 -4.86 -2.36
CA ASP A 59 29.24 -3.50 -1.91
C ASP A 59 28.12 -2.89 -2.78
N ALA A 60 28.25 -2.98 -4.11
CA ALA A 60 27.20 -2.52 -5.03
C ALA A 60 25.89 -3.29 -4.85
N PHE A 61 25.98 -4.59 -4.55
CA PHE A 61 24.80 -5.40 -4.24
C PHE A 61 24.17 -5.01 -2.90
N ARG A 62 24.97 -4.65 -1.89
CA ARG A 62 24.49 -4.19 -0.58
C ARG A 62 23.72 -2.89 -0.69
N GLU A 63 24.25 -1.94 -1.46
CA GLU A 63 23.58 -0.67 -1.75
C GLU A 63 22.26 -0.90 -2.49
N ALA A 64 22.24 -1.79 -3.49
CA ALA A 64 21.01 -2.13 -4.22
C ALA A 64 19.95 -2.76 -3.30
N VAL A 65 20.34 -3.71 -2.43
CA VAL A 65 19.43 -4.31 -1.45
C VAL A 65 18.87 -3.26 -0.50
N ALA A 66 19.72 -2.40 0.07
CA ALA A 66 19.29 -1.34 0.99
C ALA A 66 18.32 -0.36 0.31
N ALA A 67 18.57 -0.01 -0.95
CA ALA A 67 17.68 0.83 -1.74
C ALA A 67 16.31 0.16 -1.95
N TRP A 68 16.28 -1.12 -2.31
CA TRP A 68 15.04 -1.87 -2.47
C TRP A 68 14.26 -1.99 -1.16
N GLU A 69 14.92 -2.32 -0.05
CA GLU A 69 14.25 -2.35 1.25
C GLU A 69 13.62 -1.00 1.62
N GLY A 70 14.32 0.10 1.36
CA GLY A 70 13.82 1.45 1.62
C GLY A 70 12.66 1.87 0.72
N GLU A 71 12.66 1.51 -0.56
CA GLU A 71 11.54 1.77 -1.47
C GLU A 71 10.32 0.90 -1.13
N LEU A 72 10.51 -0.39 -0.83
CA LEU A 72 9.42 -1.31 -0.48
C LEU A 72 8.78 -0.92 0.86
N ALA A 73 9.58 -0.51 1.84
CA ALA A 73 9.04 0.01 3.10
C ALA A 73 8.19 1.28 2.89
N ARG A 74 8.67 2.24 2.07
CA ARG A 74 7.90 3.44 1.71
C ARG A 74 6.61 3.10 0.97
N LEU A 75 6.66 2.14 0.07
CA LEU A 75 5.48 1.69 -0.68
C LEU A 75 4.44 1.07 0.25
N SER A 76 4.84 0.17 1.16
CA SER A 76 3.93 -0.43 2.14
C SER A 76 3.26 0.63 3.02
N THR A 77 4.02 1.59 3.59
CA THR A 77 3.43 2.71 4.34
C THR A 77 2.47 3.56 3.50
N SER A 78 2.76 3.77 2.21
CA SER A 78 1.85 4.51 1.32
C SER A 78 0.56 3.73 1.03
N ILE A 79 0.63 2.39 0.93
CA ILE A 79 -0.54 1.54 0.73
C ILE A 79 -1.38 1.50 2.01
N GLU A 80 -0.77 1.36 3.18
CA GLU A 80 -1.46 1.45 4.47
C GLU A 80 -2.23 2.77 4.61
N GLY A 81 -1.60 3.91 4.28
CA GLY A 81 -2.29 5.20 4.29
C GLY A 81 -3.46 5.29 3.30
N ALA A 82 -3.35 4.65 2.14
CA ALA A 82 -4.46 4.57 1.17
C ALA A 82 -5.60 3.67 1.68
N ILE A 83 -5.29 2.57 2.37
CA ILE A 83 -6.27 1.69 3.01
C ILE A 83 -7.03 2.46 4.10
N ASP A 84 -6.32 3.17 4.97
CA ASP A 84 -6.92 3.96 6.03
C ASP A 84 -7.86 5.05 5.47
N GLN A 85 -7.42 5.75 4.42
CA GLN A 85 -8.27 6.72 3.74
C GLN A 85 -9.51 6.07 3.12
N ALA A 86 -9.36 4.91 2.46
CA ALA A 86 -10.48 4.20 1.85
C ALA A 86 -11.51 3.73 2.91
N TYR A 87 -11.05 3.29 4.09
CA TYR A 87 -11.94 3.02 5.22
C TYR A 87 -12.64 4.28 5.74
N GLY A 88 -11.92 5.41 5.81
CA GLY A 88 -12.50 6.71 6.15
C GLY A 88 -13.63 7.11 5.20
N ASP A 89 -13.38 7.02 3.89
CA ASP A 89 -14.35 7.30 2.83
C ASP A 89 -15.57 6.36 2.93
N ARG A 90 -15.33 5.07 3.16
CA ARG A 90 -16.41 4.06 3.32
C ARG A 90 -17.31 4.40 4.50
N ASN A 91 -16.74 4.67 5.67
CA ASN A 91 -17.48 5.01 6.88
C ASN A 91 -18.27 6.31 6.69
N TRP A 92 -17.72 7.29 5.97
CA TRP A 92 -18.43 8.52 5.63
C TRP A 92 -19.61 8.26 4.70
N VAL A 93 -19.45 7.43 3.66
CA VAL A 93 -20.53 7.08 2.73
C VAL A 93 -21.65 6.33 3.45
N GLU A 94 -21.31 5.43 4.37
CA GLU A 94 -22.28 4.69 5.19
C GLU A 94 -23.05 5.61 6.16
N ALA A 95 -22.40 6.64 6.70
CA ALA A 95 -23.04 7.59 7.62
C ALA A 95 -23.91 8.66 6.94
N THR A 96 -23.68 8.94 5.65
CA THR A 96 -24.32 10.05 4.91
C THR A 96 -25.23 9.62 3.77
N GLY A 97 -25.15 8.35 3.36
CA GLY A 97 -25.96 7.73 2.30
C GLY A 97 -27.29 7.18 2.82
#